data_AF-A0A6C0LNM5-F1
#
_entry.id   AF-A0A6C0LNM5-F1
#
_cell.length_a   1.000
_cell.length_b   1.000
_cell.length_c   1.000
_cell.angle_alpha   90.00
_cell.angle_beta   90.00
_cell.angle_gamma   90.00
#
_symmetry.space_group_name_H-M   'P 1'
#
loop_
_entity.id
_entity.type
_entity.pdbx_description
1 polymer ?
#
loop_
_entity_poly.entity_id
_entity_poly.type
_entity_poly.pdbx_seq_one_letter_code
_entity_poly.pdbx_strand_id
1 'polypeptide(L)'
;MYSHLVEPFLTMAESVSTLPELRWIDDSVSTTDIQLLESEANPSSPSNIDTANFRQEMIDAWKQKRDGVSVFSRELPGYTRVVAIGTRESFKNTDWALWARCFQAIGQPIGYVLYYMNTTPRLYPPVGQLVEAKNINGGYSYICSQTKIIIYRFEESARVLLHELLHTACFDKDLPVEDLEASTEAWTELLIVALLSKGSHRRFMTLWNKQTKWIEVQVDTLKREYGVKDRRDYSWRYITGKYELLIAKGFIKPAKSVSMANVERSLRFVSPELL
;
A
#
# COMPACT_ATOMS: atom_id res chain seq x y z
N MET A 1 12.18 10.92 18.17
CA MET A 1 11.28 9.80 18.46
C MET A 1 11.71 9.16 19.76
N TYR A 2 10.78 8.91 20.67
CA TYR A 2 11.09 8.21 21.91
C TYR A 2 11.20 6.71 21.64
N SER A 3 12.27 6.06 22.10
CA SER A 3 12.54 4.64 21.81
C SER A 3 11.39 3.71 22.22
N HIS A 4 10.76 3.96 23.38
CA HIS A 4 9.65 3.12 23.87
C HIS A 4 8.42 3.09 22.96
N LEU A 5 8.23 4.09 22.07
CA LEU A 5 7.07 4.12 21.16
C LEU A 5 7.20 3.11 20.02
N VAL A 6 8.42 2.76 19.61
CA VAL A 6 8.66 1.86 18.48
C VAL A 6 8.80 0.40 18.90
N GLU A 7 9.05 0.13 20.19
CA GLU A 7 9.27 -1.22 20.72
C GLU A 7 8.18 -2.24 20.35
N PRO A 8 6.87 -1.91 20.38
CA PRO A 8 5.84 -2.87 19.98
C PRO A 8 5.98 -3.30 18.50
N PHE A 9 6.33 -2.36 17.62
CA PHE A 9 6.53 -2.63 16.19
C PHE A 9 7.80 -3.44 15.95
N LEU A 10 8.88 -3.12 16.67
CA LEU A 10 10.15 -3.86 16.59
C LEU A 10 10.01 -5.28 17.13
N THR A 11 9.32 -5.46 18.25
CA THR A 11 9.03 -6.77 18.85
C THR A 11 8.21 -7.63 17.89
N MET A 12 7.18 -7.06 17.27
CA MET A 12 6.41 -7.76 16.23
C MET A 12 7.30 -8.17 15.06
N ALA A 13 8.09 -7.25 14.52
CA ALA A 13 8.94 -7.51 13.37
C ALA A 13 10.05 -8.53 13.66
N GLU A 14 10.63 -8.51 14.86
CA GLU A 14 11.57 -9.52 15.34
C GLU A 14 10.90 -10.88 15.42
N SER A 15 9.76 -10.98 16.10
CA SER A 15 8.98 -12.22 16.20
C SER A 15 8.69 -12.80 14.81
N VAL A 16 8.14 -12.00 13.90
CA VAL A 16 7.87 -12.43 12.51
C VAL A 16 9.15 -12.86 11.80
N SER A 17 10.27 -12.17 12.00
CA SER A 17 11.55 -12.50 11.36
C SER A 17 12.14 -13.83 11.86
N THR A 18 11.80 -14.25 13.08
CA THR A 18 12.21 -15.57 13.63
C THR A 18 11.31 -16.71 13.19
N LEU A 19 10.10 -16.44 12.68
CA LEU A 19 9.21 -17.47 12.15
C LEU A 19 9.82 -18.09 10.88
N PRO A 20 9.57 -19.39 10.64
CA PRO A 20 9.90 -20.04 9.37
C PRO A 20 9.38 -19.23 8.19
N GLU A 21 10.20 -19.11 7.16
CA GLU A 21 9.80 -18.44 5.93
C GLU A 21 8.70 -19.23 5.23
N LEU A 22 7.57 -18.58 4.96
CA LEU A 22 6.50 -19.18 4.19
C LEU A 22 6.90 -19.25 2.71
N ARG A 23 6.52 -20.35 2.06
CA ARG A 23 6.83 -20.58 0.65
C ARG A 23 5.60 -20.37 -0.21
N TRP A 24 5.75 -19.52 -1.23
CA TRP A 24 4.77 -19.39 -2.30
C TRP A 24 4.85 -20.60 -3.22
N ILE A 25 3.68 -21.09 -3.62
CA ILE A 25 3.53 -22.19 -4.57
C ILE A 25 2.98 -21.60 -5.86
N ASP A 26 3.72 -21.73 -6.96
CA ASP A 26 3.19 -21.41 -8.28
C ASP A 26 2.03 -22.37 -8.59
N ASP A 27 0.90 -21.83 -9.04
CA ASP A 27 -0.28 -22.63 -9.35
C ASP A 27 -0.87 -22.27 -10.71
N SER A 28 -1.70 -23.17 -11.24
CA SER A 28 -2.49 -22.96 -12.44
C SER A 28 -3.64 -21.99 -12.20
N VAL A 29 -3.93 -21.16 -13.21
CA VAL A 29 -5.07 -20.25 -13.20
C VAL A 29 -6.34 -21.03 -13.57
N SER A 30 -7.36 -20.94 -12.73
CA SER A 30 -8.67 -21.56 -12.96
C SER A 30 -9.64 -20.62 -13.69
N THR A 31 -10.75 -21.17 -14.19
CA THR A 31 -11.85 -20.36 -14.74
C THR A 31 -12.46 -19.42 -13.70
N THR A 32 -12.56 -19.85 -12.44
CA THR A 32 -13.07 -19.03 -11.33
C THR A 32 -12.15 -17.84 -11.06
N ASP A 33 -10.83 -18.03 -11.14
CA ASP A 33 -9.86 -16.94 -10.96
C ASP A 33 -10.05 -15.83 -12.02
N ILE A 34 -10.27 -16.23 -13.28
CA ILE A 34 -10.54 -15.31 -14.39
C ILE A 34 -11.85 -14.57 -14.15
N GLN A 35 -12.92 -15.27 -13.77
CA GLN A 35 -14.22 -14.67 -13.49
C GLN A 35 -14.15 -13.64 -12.35
N LEU A 36 -13.38 -13.92 -11.30
CA LEU A 36 -13.16 -12.97 -10.21
C LEU A 36 -12.48 -11.69 -10.69
N LEU A 37 -11.38 -11.81 -11.44
CA LEU A 37 -10.67 -10.67 -12.03
C LEU A 37 -11.58 -9.82 -12.94
N GLU A 38 -12.35 -10.45 -13.81
CA GLU A 38 -13.26 -9.75 -14.72
C GLU A 38 -14.42 -9.09 -13.99
N SER A 39 -15.00 -9.77 -13.00
CA SER A 39 -16.14 -9.26 -12.23
C SER A 39 -15.78 -8.00 -11.44
N GLU A 40 -14.58 -7.95 -10.84
CA GLU A 40 -14.13 -6.78 -10.10
C GLU A 40 -13.78 -5.62 -11.04
N ALA A 41 -13.26 -5.90 -12.23
CA ALA A 41 -12.93 -4.87 -13.22
C ALA A 41 -14.14 -4.34 -14.00
N ASN A 42 -15.34 -4.91 -13.82
CA ASN A 42 -16.50 -4.66 -14.66
C ASN A 42 -16.86 -3.16 -14.77
N PRO A 43 -16.81 -2.56 -15.98
CA PRO A 43 -17.06 -1.13 -16.17
C PRO A 43 -18.54 -0.76 -15.96
N SER A 44 -19.45 -1.73 -16.00
CA SER A 44 -20.87 -1.51 -15.65
C SER A 44 -21.09 -1.32 -14.14
N SER A 45 -20.06 -1.51 -13.31
CA SER A 45 -20.07 -1.25 -11.87
C SER A 45 -18.83 -0.41 -11.49
N PRO A 46 -18.82 0.88 -11.88
CA PRO A 46 -17.63 1.73 -11.72
C PRO A 46 -17.25 1.87 -10.25
N SER A 47 -15.95 1.78 -9.98
CA SER A 47 -15.40 1.98 -8.63
C SER A 47 -15.19 3.46 -8.36
N ASN A 48 -15.65 3.93 -7.21
CA ASN A 48 -15.31 5.24 -6.67
C ASN A 48 -13.88 5.33 -6.12
N ILE A 49 -13.16 4.19 -6.06
CA ILE A 49 -11.77 4.10 -5.57
C ILE A 49 -10.78 4.00 -6.74
N ASP A 50 -11.08 3.19 -7.76
CA ASP A 50 -10.32 3.07 -9.02
C ASP A 50 -10.94 3.94 -10.12
N THR A 51 -10.92 5.27 -9.93
CA THR A 51 -11.57 6.22 -10.86
C THR A 51 -10.85 6.35 -12.21
N ALA A 52 -9.65 5.78 -12.33
CA ALA A 52 -8.90 5.70 -13.59
C ALA A 52 -9.15 4.39 -14.35
N ASN A 53 -9.90 3.45 -13.78
CA ASN A 53 -10.18 2.13 -14.35
C ASN A 53 -8.92 1.31 -14.66
N PHE A 54 -7.89 1.37 -13.80
CA PHE A 54 -6.65 0.62 -13.98
C PHE A 54 -6.91 -0.90 -14.05
N ARG A 55 -7.92 -1.40 -13.31
CA ARG A 55 -8.31 -2.81 -13.35
C ARG A 55 -8.81 -3.22 -14.73
N GLN A 56 -9.71 -2.41 -15.31
CA GLN A 56 -10.26 -2.66 -16.64
C GLN A 56 -9.17 -2.54 -17.72
N GLU A 57 -8.29 -1.56 -17.61
CA GLU A 57 -7.15 -1.38 -18.54
C GLU A 57 -6.32 -2.67 -18.65
N MET A 58 -6.06 -3.32 -17.51
CA MET A 58 -5.24 -4.54 -17.46
C MET A 58 -5.99 -5.76 -18.01
N ILE A 59 -7.31 -5.84 -17.79
CA ILE A 59 -8.17 -6.85 -18.42
C ILE A 59 -8.17 -6.70 -19.94
N ASP A 60 -8.29 -5.46 -20.43
CA ASP A 60 -8.25 -5.18 -21.85
C ASP A 60 -6.88 -5.48 -22.45
N ALA A 61 -5.79 -5.10 -21.77
CA ALA A 61 -4.44 -5.42 -22.18
C ALA A 61 -4.21 -6.93 -22.32
N TRP A 62 -4.67 -7.73 -21.35
CA TRP A 62 -4.60 -9.19 -21.43
C TRP A 62 -5.42 -9.77 -22.58
N LYS A 63 -6.69 -9.38 -22.71
CA LYS A 63 -7.58 -9.87 -23.79
C LYS A 63 -7.05 -9.54 -25.18
N GLN A 64 -6.43 -8.37 -25.32
CA GLN A 64 -5.81 -7.90 -26.56
C GLN A 64 -4.37 -8.39 -26.75
N LYS A 65 -3.81 -9.15 -25.79
CA LYS A 65 -2.43 -9.64 -25.78
C LYS A 65 -1.39 -8.52 -25.92
N ARG A 66 -1.67 -7.34 -25.35
CA ARG A 66 -0.76 -6.19 -25.33
C ARG A 66 0.38 -6.43 -24.35
N ASP A 67 1.58 -6.00 -24.74
CA ASP A 67 2.75 -5.86 -23.86
C ASP A 67 3.12 -7.10 -23.03
N GLY A 68 2.81 -8.30 -23.54
CA GLY A 68 3.07 -9.56 -22.84
C GLY A 68 2.25 -9.75 -21.55
N VAL A 69 1.13 -9.03 -21.40
CA VAL A 69 0.23 -9.19 -20.25
C VAL A 69 -0.40 -10.58 -20.24
N SER A 70 -0.33 -11.25 -19.10
CA SER A 70 -0.83 -12.60 -18.85
C SER A 70 -1.43 -12.69 -17.45
N VAL A 71 -2.14 -13.80 -17.17
CA VAL A 71 -2.67 -14.10 -15.84
C VAL A 71 -1.78 -15.15 -15.17
N PHE A 72 -1.49 -14.95 -13.89
CA PHE A 72 -0.67 -15.80 -13.05
C PHE A 72 -1.41 -16.14 -11.76
N SER A 73 -1.07 -17.28 -11.14
CA SER A 73 -1.54 -17.59 -9.81
C SER A 73 -0.42 -18.11 -8.91
N ARG A 74 -0.53 -17.75 -7.63
CA ARG A 74 0.32 -18.24 -6.54
C ARG A 74 -0.52 -18.47 -5.30
N GLU A 75 -0.18 -19.49 -4.54
CA GLU A 75 -0.77 -19.76 -3.24
C GLU A 75 0.26 -19.57 -2.13
N LEU A 76 -0.17 -18.93 -1.04
CA LEU A 76 0.51 -18.95 0.24
C LEU A 76 -0.31 -19.86 1.17
N PRO A 77 0.12 -21.12 1.38
CA PRO A 77 -0.68 -22.10 2.11
C PRO A 77 -1.14 -21.60 3.48
N GLY A 78 -2.44 -21.72 3.73
CA GLY A 78 -3.08 -21.27 4.98
C GLY A 78 -3.33 -19.76 5.09
N TYR A 79 -2.93 -18.97 4.09
CA TYR A 79 -3.10 -17.51 4.11
C TYR A 79 -3.91 -16.98 2.94
N THR A 80 -3.49 -17.22 1.69
CA THR A 80 -4.21 -16.63 0.55
C THR A 80 -3.89 -17.29 -0.78
N ARG A 81 -4.79 -17.10 -1.74
CA ARG A 81 -4.55 -17.28 -3.17
C ARG A 81 -4.41 -15.92 -3.87
N VAL A 82 -3.28 -15.71 -4.53
CA VAL A 82 -3.06 -14.53 -5.38
C VAL A 82 -3.40 -14.89 -6.82
N VAL A 83 -4.24 -14.07 -7.44
CA VAL A 83 -4.51 -14.10 -8.88
C VAL A 83 -4.05 -12.77 -9.45
N ALA A 84 -3.01 -12.79 -10.27
CA ALA A 84 -2.37 -11.60 -10.80
C ALA A 84 -2.56 -11.49 -12.31
N ILE A 85 -2.76 -10.28 -12.81
CA ILE A 85 -2.81 -9.94 -14.23
C ILE A 85 -1.77 -8.85 -14.50
N GLY A 86 -0.80 -9.12 -15.37
CA GLY A 86 0.35 -8.25 -15.56
C GLY A 86 1.41 -8.87 -16.47
N THR A 87 2.60 -8.28 -16.55
CA THR A 87 3.71 -8.86 -17.30
C THR A 87 4.43 -9.92 -16.45
N ARG A 88 5.12 -10.87 -17.10
CA ARG A 88 5.94 -11.86 -16.40
C ARG A 88 7.08 -11.21 -15.61
N GLU A 89 7.60 -10.08 -16.09
CA GLU A 89 8.64 -9.31 -15.40
C GLU A 89 8.10 -8.72 -14.10
N SER A 90 6.97 -8.01 -14.15
CA SER A 90 6.34 -7.45 -12.95
C SER A 90 6.02 -8.55 -11.93
N PHE A 91 5.49 -9.70 -12.37
CA PHE A 91 5.20 -10.83 -11.48
C PHE A 91 6.45 -11.41 -10.81
N LYS A 92 7.58 -11.48 -11.53
CA LYS A 92 8.87 -11.90 -10.95
C LYS A 92 9.43 -10.86 -9.98
N ASN A 93 9.25 -9.57 -10.28
CA ASN A 93 9.79 -8.46 -9.50
C ASN A 93 8.92 -8.07 -8.30
N THR A 94 7.76 -8.70 -8.10
CA THR A 94 7.01 -8.57 -6.84
C THR A 94 7.82 -9.14 -5.69
N ASP A 95 7.95 -8.39 -4.60
CA ASP A 95 8.60 -8.84 -3.37
C ASP A 95 7.70 -9.82 -2.60
N TRP A 96 7.66 -11.06 -3.10
CA TRP A 96 6.89 -12.15 -2.52
C TRP A 96 7.33 -12.48 -1.09
N ALA A 97 8.61 -12.28 -0.76
CA ALA A 97 9.10 -12.51 0.59
C ALA A 97 8.49 -11.50 1.56
N LEU A 98 8.47 -10.21 1.21
CA LEU A 98 7.83 -9.19 2.03
C LEU A 98 6.31 -9.40 2.13
N TRP A 99 5.63 -9.79 1.03
CA TRP A 99 4.20 -10.13 1.07
C TRP A 99 3.91 -11.24 2.09
N ALA A 100 4.71 -12.32 2.08
CA ALA A 100 4.57 -13.40 3.05
C ALA A 100 4.78 -12.91 4.50
N ARG A 101 5.73 -12.00 4.72
CA ARG A 101 5.97 -11.38 6.03
C ARG A 101 4.81 -10.49 6.47
N CYS A 102 4.15 -9.76 5.55
CA CYS A 102 2.92 -9.01 5.85
C CYS A 102 1.80 -9.95 6.33
N PHE A 103 1.57 -11.07 5.65
CA PHE A 103 0.59 -12.07 6.06
C PHE A 103 0.91 -12.69 7.43
N GLN A 104 2.18 -13.01 7.70
CA GLN A 104 2.61 -13.50 9.02
C GLN A 104 2.42 -12.47 10.12
N ALA A 105 2.72 -11.20 9.85
CA ALA A 105 2.61 -10.11 10.81
C ALA A 105 1.16 -9.85 11.25
N ILE A 106 0.23 -9.86 10.29
CA ILE A 106 -1.19 -9.66 10.57
C ILE A 106 -1.84 -10.94 11.09
N GLY A 107 -1.37 -12.11 10.63
CA GLY A 107 -1.85 -13.41 11.11
C GLY A 107 -3.26 -13.76 10.63
N GLN A 108 -3.81 -13.00 9.69
CA GLN A 108 -5.18 -13.18 9.20
C GLN A 108 -5.21 -13.69 7.77
N PRO A 109 -5.85 -14.84 7.50
CA PRO A 109 -6.01 -15.36 6.16
C PRO A 109 -7.06 -14.56 5.37
N ILE A 110 -6.85 -14.48 4.05
CA ILE A 110 -7.72 -13.83 3.06
C ILE A 110 -7.95 -14.80 1.93
N GLY A 111 -9.21 -14.98 1.50
CA GLY A 111 -9.55 -15.87 0.39
C GLY A 111 -8.73 -15.57 -0.86
N TYR A 112 -8.79 -14.33 -1.35
CA TYR A 112 -8.11 -13.91 -2.58
C TYR A 112 -7.37 -12.58 -2.46
N VAL A 113 -6.22 -12.46 -3.12
CA VAL A 113 -5.67 -11.17 -3.54
C VAL A 113 -5.75 -11.08 -5.05
N LEU A 114 -6.53 -10.13 -5.56
CA LEU A 114 -6.62 -9.87 -7.00
C LEU A 114 -5.68 -8.71 -7.35
N TYR A 115 -4.65 -9.00 -8.14
CA TYR A 115 -3.52 -8.11 -8.37
C TYR A 115 -3.36 -7.69 -9.83
N TYR A 116 -3.72 -6.46 -10.19
CA TYR A 116 -3.76 -6.00 -11.59
C TYR A 116 -2.45 -5.39 -12.10
N MET A 117 -1.42 -5.26 -11.27
CA MET A 117 -0.05 -4.90 -11.66
C MET A 117 0.08 -3.71 -12.65
N ASN A 118 -0.85 -2.75 -12.65
CA ASN A 118 -0.78 -1.59 -13.54
C ASN A 118 0.45 -0.75 -13.19
N THR A 119 1.24 -0.39 -14.19
CA THR A 119 2.53 0.29 -14.00
C THR A 119 2.42 1.81 -14.04
N THR A 120 1.20 2.37 -14.10
CA THR A 120 1.00 3.82 -14.08
C THR A 120 1.49 4.42 -12.75
N PRO A 121 2.47 5.35 -12.78
CA PRO A 121 3.05 5.92 -11.57
C PRO A 121 2.09 6.83 -10.80
N ARG A 122 2.28 6.96 -9.49
CA ARG A 122 1.61 7.97 -8.66
C ARG A 122 2.29 9.33 -8.83
N LEU A 123 1.72 10.13 -9.71
CA LEU A 123 2.21 11.47 -10.02
C LEU A 123 1.22 12.53 -9.56
N TYR A 124 1.78 13.64 -9.08
CA TYR A 124 1.02 14.85 -8.86
C TYR A 124 0.38 15.31 -10.19
N PRO A 125 -0.89 15.78 -10.17
CA PRO A 125 -1.47 16.41 -11.34
C PRO A 125 -0.82 17.78 -11.58
N PRO A 126 -1.07 18.44 -12.72
CA PRO A 126 -0.65 19.81 -12.95
C PRO A 126 -1.02 20.73 -11.78
N VAL A 127 -0.11 21.63 -11.40
CA VAL A 127 -0.33 22.57 -10.28
C VAL A 127 -1.64 23.33 -10.47
N GLY A 128 -2.43 23.42 -9.39
CA GLY A 128 -3.76 24.02 -9.40
C GLY A 128 -4.91 23.04 -9.68
N GLN A 129 -4.64 21.80 -10.09
CA GLN A 129 -5.64 20.73 -10.13
C GLN A 129 -5.73 19.99 -8.78
N LEU A 130 -6.89 19.42 -8.48
CA LEU A 130 -7.08 18.61 -7.27
C LEU A 130 -6.33 17.29 -7.37
N VAL A 131 -5.74 16.87 -6.25
CA VAL A 131 -5.17 15.52 -6.09
C VAL A 131 -6.30 14.56 -5.71
N GLU A 132 -6.65 13.66 -6.61
CA GLU A 132 -7.81 12.77 -6.50
C GLU A 132 -7.41 11.29 -6.34
N ALA A 133 -8.40 10.40 -6.22
CA ALA A 133 -8.23 8.95 -6.13
C ALA A 133 -7.30 8.37 -7.20
N LYS A 134 -7.46 8.80 -8.47
CA LYS A 134 -6.62 8.41 -9.61
C LYS A 134 -5.14 8.75 -9.47
N ASN A 135 -4.77 9.65 -8.56
CA ASN A 135 -3.39 10.06 -8.33
C ASN A 135 -2.73 9.27 -7.20
N ILE A 136 -3.52 8.76 -6.24
CA ILE A 136 -3.04 8.22 -4.96
C ILE A 136 -3.33 6.72 -4.83
N ASN A 137 -4.57 6.30 -5.06
CA ASN A 137 -5.02 4.98 -4.64
C ASN A 137 -4.33 3.87 -5.45
N GLY A 138 -4.07 2.74 -4.80
CA GLY A 138 -3.46 1.56 -5.41
C GLY A 138 -4.17 0.24 -5.14
N GLY A 139 -5.20 0.24 -4.28
CA GLY A 139 -5.94 -0.94 -3.87
C GLY A 139 -7.16 -0.57 -3.03
N TYR A 140 -7.92 -1.58 -2.64
CA TYR A 140 -8.94 -1.51 -1.62
C TYR A 140 -9.30 -2.91 -1.10
N SER A 141 -10.00 -2.92 0.03
CA SER A 141 -10.62 -4.07 0.63
C SER A 141 -11.93 -3.63 1.30
N TYR A 142 -12.70 -4.59 1.79
CA TYR A 142 -13.86 -4.30 2.62
C TYR A 142 -13.46 -4.47 4.08
N ILE A 143 -13.78 -3.48 4.91
CA ILE A 143 -13.50 -3.50 6.35
C ILE A 143 -14.02 -4.80 6.96
N CYS A 144 -13.20 -5.46 7.77
CA CYS A 144 -13.51 -6.72 8.44
C CYS A 144 -13.82 -7.91 7.50
N SER A 145 -13.60 -7.78 6.19
CA SER A 145 -13.86 -8.86 5.24
C SER A 145 -12.60 -9.67 4.96
N GLN A 146 -12.70 -10.98 5.12
CA GLN A 146 -11.63 -11.93 4.75
C GLN A 146 -11.80 -12.49 3.33
N THR A 147 -12.72 -11.96 2.54
CA THR A 147 -13.05 -12.55 1.24
C THR A 147 -11.98 -12.26 0.19
N LYS A 148 -11.64 -10.98 0.01
CA LYS A 148 -10.68 -10.55 -1.00
C LYS A 148 -10.06 -9.19 -0.69
N ILE A 149 -8.83 -9.01 -1.19
CA ILE A 149 -8.13 -7.74 -1.30
C ILE A 149 -7.89 -7.45 -2.79
N ILE A 150 -8.07 -6.20 -3.20
CA ILE A 150 -7.85 -5.75 -4.57
C ILE A 150 -6.64 -4.82 -4.58
N ILE A 151 -5.64 -5.12 -5.39
CA ILE A 151 -4.46 -4.26 -5.61
C ILE A 151 -4.35 -4.05 -7.11
N TYR A 152 -4.38 -2.82 -7.57
CA TYR A 152 -4.38 -2.56 -9.01
C TYR A 152 -3.13 -1.87 -9.54
N ARG A 153 -2.30 -1.27 -8.69
CA ARG A 153 -0.98 -0.75 -9.10
C ARG A 153 0.15 -1.69 -8.72
N PHE A 154 1.12 -1.82 -9.60
CA PHE A 154 2.37 -2.53 -9.32
C PHE A 154 3.20 -1.80 -8.25
N GLU A 155 3.28 -0.48 -8.36
CA GLU A 155 4.06 0.39 -7.47
C GLU A 155 3.58 0.28 -6.01
N GLU A 156 4.53 -0.03 -5.12
CA GLU A 156 4.34 -0.15 -3.66
C GLU A 156 3.34 -1.24 -3.24
N SER A 157 3.17 -2.28 -4.06
CA SER A 157 2.13 -3.28 -3.83
C SER A 157 2.21 -4.02 -2.49
N ALA A 158 3.41 -4.23 -1.94
CA ALA A 158 3.58 -4.82 -0.61
C ALA A 158 3.05 -3.91 0.51
N ARG A 159 3.23 -2.59 0.35
CA ARG A 159 2.69 -1.58 1.26
C ARG A 159 1.18 -1.51 1.15
N VAL A 160 0.65 -1.48 -0.08
CA VAL A 160 -0.80 -1.51 -0.31
C VAL A 160 -1.39 -2.77 0.32
N LEU A 161 -0.81 -3.94 0.08
CA LEU A 161 -1.26 -5.19 0.72
C LEU A 161 -1.33 -5.06 2.25
N LEU A 162 -0.27 -4.53 2.89
CA LEU A 162 -0.24 -4.37 4.34
C LEU A 162 -1.34 -3.43 4.85
N HIS A 163 -1.58 -2.32 4.16
CA HIS A 163 -2.67 -1.39 4.46
C HIS A 163 -4.02 -2.11 4.39
N GLU A 164 -4.30 -2.81 3.30
CA GLU A 164 -5.57 -3.51 3.14
C GLU A 164 -5.74 -4.63 4.16
N LEU A 165 -4.66 -5.33 4.53
CA LEU A 165 -4.72 -6.35 5.58
C LEU A 165 -5.17 -5.75 6.92
N LEU A 166 -4.77 -4.52 7.26
CA LEU A 166 -5.24 -3.85 8.48
C LEU A 166 -6.76 -3.61 8.46
N HIS A 167 -7.31 -3.17 7.33
CA HIS A 167 -8.77 -3.04 7.16
C HIS A 167 -9.48 -4.38 7.32
N THR A 168 -8.97 -5.43 6.67
CA THR A 168 -9.57 -6.77 6.78
C THR A 168 -9.51 -7.31 8.22
N ALA A 169 -8.51 -6.89 9.00
CA ALA A 169 -8.33 -7.26 10.39
C ALA A 169 -9.06 -6.37 11.40
N CYS A 170 -9.96 -5.50 10.94
CA CYS A 170 -10.80 -4.64 11.78
C CYS A 170 -10.03 -3.70 12.70
N PHE A 171 -8.80 -3.30 12.36
CA PHE A 171 -7.97 -2.47 13.24
C PHE A 171 -8.55 -1.06 13.48
N ASP A 172 -9.47 -0.62 12.64
CA ASP A 172 -9.84 0.79 12.49
C ASP A 172 -11.35 1.04 12.34
N LYS A 173 -12.17 0.00 12.56
CA LYS A 173 -13.62 -0.04 12.24
C LYS A 173 -14.49 1.04 12.89
N ASP A 174 -14.02 1.69 13.95
CA ASP A 174 -14.82 2.61 14.78
C ASP A 174 -14.56 4.10 14.43
N LEU A 175 -13.74 4.39 13.41
CA LEU A 175 -13.38 5.74 12.99
C LEU A 175 -14.19 6.22 11.76
N PRO A 176 -14.47 7.53 11.63
CA PRO A 176 -14.91 8.11 10.36
C PRO A 176 -13.90 7.84 9.25
N VAL A 177 -14.34 7.68 8.00
CA VAL A 177 -13.50 7.24 6.87
C VAL A 177 -12.21 8.06 6.73
N GLU A 178 -12.27 9.38 6.90
CA GLU A 178 -11.08 10.22 6.77
C GLU A 178 -10.03 9.96 7.87
N ASP A 179 -10.48 9.81 9.13
CA ASP A 179 -9.61 9.54 10.27
C ASP A 179 -9.14 8.08 10.28
N LEU A 180 -10.01 7.18 9.83
CA LEU A 180 -9.74 5.76 9.61
C LEU A 180 -8.56 5.60 8.65
N GLU A 181 -8.67 6.17 7.45
CA GLU A 181 -7.62 6.12 6.43
C GLU A 181 -6.34 6.76 6.94
N ALA A 182 -6.40 7.96 7.54
CA ALA A 182 -5.22 8.62 8.10
C ALA A 182 -4.49 7.76 9.16
N SER A 183 -5.25 7.10 10.04
CA SER A 183 -4.73 6.18 11.04
C SER A 183 -4.10 4.95 10.41
N THR A 184 -4.81 4.28 9.51
CA THR A 184 -4.34 3.06 8.85
C THR A 184 -3.11 3.33 7.99
N GLU A 185 -3.03 4.50 7.35
CA GLU A 185 -1.83 4.92 6.62
C GLU A 185 -0.62 5.16 7.51
N ALA A 186 -0.81 5.79 8.68
CA ALA A 186 0.26 5.97 9.65
C ALA A 186 0.78 4.63 10.20
N TRP A 187 -0.12 3.71 10.55
CA TRP A 187 0.27 2.40 11.08
C TRP A 187 0.93 1.53 10.02
N THR A 188 0.45 1.57 8.77
CA THR A 188 1.07 0.84 7.65
C THR A 188 2.54 1.23 7.48
N GLU A 189 2.86 2.53 7.53
CA GLU A 189 4.24 2.99 7.34
C GLU A 189 5.17 2.60 8.49
N LEU A 190 4.68 2.64 9.73
CA LEU A 190 5.45 2.16 10.88
C LEU A 190 5.69 0.65 10.80
N LEU A 191 4.65 -0.12 10.46
CA LEU A 191 4.72 -1.58 10.34
C LEU A 191 5.65 -2.03 9.22
N ILE A 192 5.55 -1.43 8.03
CA ILE A 192 6.42 -1.83 6.91
C ILE A 192 7.88 -1.49 7.19
N VAL A 193 8.16 -0.33 7.81
CA VAL A 193 9.53 0.02 8.22
C VAL A 193 10.04 -0.94 9.29
N ALA A 194 9.19 -1.36 10.23
CA ALA A 194 9.54 -2.39 11.20
C ALA A 194 9.88 -3.73 10.55
N LEU A 195 9.04 -4.22 9.63
CA LEU A 195 9.28 -5.46 8.89
C LEU A 195 10.57 -5.41 8.07
N LEU A 196 10.80 -4.31 7.34
CA LEU A 196 12.04 -4.09 6.59
C LEU A 196 13.27 -4.01 7.51
N SER A 197 13.10 -3.53 8.74
CA SER A 197 14.17 -3.48 9.74
C SER A 197 14.48 -4.82 10.39
N LYS A 198 13.57 -5.81 10.26
CA LYS A 198 13.64 -7.12 10.96
C LYS A 198 13.78 -6.98 12.48
N GLY A 199 13.11 -6.00 13.07
CA GLY A 199 13.20 -5.68 14.50
C GLY A 199 14.47 -4.92 14.92
N SER A 200 15.42 -4.68 14.02
CA SER A 200 16.64 -3.94 14.36
C SER A 200 16.35 -2.45 14.59
N HIS A 201 16.46 -2.00 15.84
CA HIS A 201 16.27 -0.58 16.20
C HIS A 201 17.17 0.35 15.36
N ARG A 202 18.45 0.02 15.17
CA ARG A 202 19.37 0.84 14.35
C ARG A 202 18.87 0.98 12.92
N ARG A 203 18.49 -0.14 12.29
CA ARG A 203 18.00 -0.15 10.90
C ARG A 203 16.65 0.57 10.79
N PHE A 204 15.76 0.37 11.75
CA PHE A 204 14.49 1.08 11.85
C PHE A 204 14.70 2.58 11.87
N MET A 205 15.55 3.09 12.75
CA MET A 205 15.84 4.54 12.82
C MET A 205 16.37 5.10 11.51
N THR A 206 17.24 4.35 10.81
CA THR A 206 17.75 4.77 9.49
C THR A 206 16.63 4.85 8.45
N LEU A 207 15.80 3.82 8.35
CA LEU A 207 14.70 3.77 7.38
C LEU A 207 13.61 4.80 7.71
N TRP A 208 13.24 4.91 8.99
CA TRP A 208 12.25 5.86 9.47
C TRP A 208 12.70 7.29 9.19
N ASN A 209 13.97 7.65 9.42
CA ASN A 209 14.47 8.98 9.09
C ASN A 209 14.37 9.33 7.59
N LYS A 210 14.45 8.35 6.69
CA LYS A 210 14.22 8.57 5.25
C LYS A 210 12.73 8.77 4.99
N GLN A 211 11.90 7.91 5.58
CA GLN A 211 10.45 7.97 5.46
C GLN A 211 9.88 9.28 5.99
N THR A 212 10.34 9.77 7.15
CA THR A 212 9.85 11.04 7.71
C THR A 212 10.17 12.23 6.81
N LYS A 213 11.37 12.27 6.20
CA LYS A 213 11.73 13.33 5.24
C LYS A 213 10.84 13.27 4.00
N TRP A 214 10.56 12.06 3.52
CA TRP A 214 9.64 11.85 2.40
C TRP A 214 8.24 12.40 2.70
N ILE A 215 7.66 12.00 3.83
CA ILE A 215 6.34 12.49 4.27
C ILE A 215 6.35 14.02 4.41
N GLU A 216 7.37 14.60 5.04
CA GLU A 216 7.48 16.06 5.23
C GLU A 216 7.49 16.82 3.90
N VAL A 217 8.20 16.32 2.89
CA VAL A 217 8.21 16.90 1.53
C VAL A 217 6.85 16.80 0.85
N GLN A 218 6.19 15.64 0.95
CA GLN A 218 4.86 15.47 0.37
C GLN A 218 3.83 16.40 1.03
N VAL A 219 3.86 16.53 2.35
CA VAL A 219 2.95 17.42 3.10
C VAL A 219 3.20 18.89 2.74
N ASP A 220 4.46 19.33 2.66
CA ASP A 220 4.79 20.71 2.26
C ASP A 220 4.31 20.99 0.82
N THR A 221 4.54 20.05 -0.10
CA THR A 221 4.10 20.15 -1.50
C THR A 221 2.58 20.25 -1.59
N LEU A 222 1.82 19.38 -0.90
CA LEU A 222 0.36 19.40 -0.92
C LEU A 222 -0.21 20.68 -0.31
N LYS A 223 0.35 21.16 0.79
CA LYS A 223 -0.10 22.39 1.46
C LYS A 223 0.17 23.64 0.61
N ARG A 224 1.36 23.74 0.00
CA ARG A 224 1.79 24.93 -0.75
C ARG A 224 1.27 24.97 -2.18
N GLU A 225 1.33 23.86 -2.89
CA GLU A 225 1.09 23.83 -4.34
C GLU A 225 -0.33 23.35 -4.69
N TYR A 226 -0.96 22.55 -3.82
CA TYR A 226 -2.27 21.93 -4.07
C TYR A 226 -3.37 22.39 -3.10
N GLY A 227 -3.03 23.26 -2.15
CA GLY A 227 -4.00 23.90 -1.26
C GLY A 227 -4.72 22.96 -0.30
N VAL A 228 -4.14 21.79 -0.01
CA VAL A 228 -4.70 20.80 0.94
C VAL A 228 -4.66 21.36 2.35
N LYS A 229 -5.81 21.46 3.01
CA LYS A 229 -5.97 22.12 4.31
C LYS A 229 -6.42 21.18 5.42
N ASP A 230 -7.44 20.36 5.15
CA ASP A 230 -8.10 19.59 6.19
C ASP A 230 -8.79 18.33 5.64
N ARG A 231 -9.47 17.61 6.52
CA ARG A 231 -10.16 16.35 6.22
C ARG A 231 -11.14 16.38 5.05
N ARG A 232 -11.61 17.56 4.62
CA ARG A 232 -12.49 17.69 3.45
C ARG A 232 -11.75 17.47 2.12
N ASP A 233 -10.44 17.65 2.12
CA ASP A 233 -9.60 17.41 0.95
C ASP A 233 -9.28 15.92 0.82
N TYR A 234 -9.57 15.34 -0.35
CA TYR A 234 -9.40 13.90 -0.60
C TYR A 234 -7.99 13.38 -0.23
N SER A 235 -6.95 14.12 -0.60
CA SER A 235 -5.56 13.75 -0.34
C SER A 235 -5.11 13.95 1.11
N TRP A 236 -5.88 14.67 1.94
CA TRP A 236 -5.54 14.88 3.35
C TRP A 236 -5.44 13.53 4.07
N ARG A 237 -6.44 12.66 3.94
CA ARG A 237 -6.47 11.39 4.68
C ARG A 237 -5.28 10.47 4.37
N TYR A 238 -4.73 10.57 3.16
CA TYR A 238 -3.64 9.71 2.70
C TYR A 238 -2.24 10.21 3.07
N ILE A 239 -2.06 11.53 3.22
CA ILE A 239 -0.73 12.15 3.36
C ILE A 239 -0.69 13.06 4.59
N THR A 240 -1.50 14.11 4.62
CA THR A 240 -1.46 15.13 5.69
C THR A 240 -2.00 14.63 7.03
N GLY A 241 -3.14 13.94 7.04
CA GLY A 241 -3.75 13.40 8.26
C GLY A 241 -2.89 12.35 8.93
N LYS A 242 -2.31 11.43 8.14
CA LYS A 242 -1.26 10.50 8.57
C LYS A 242 -0.12 11.21 9.30
N TYR A 243 0.43 12.27 8.69
CA TYR A 243 1.55 13.02 9.26
C TYR A 243 1.18 13.70 10.58
N GLU A 244 -0.01 14.31 10.64
CA GLU A 244 -0.54 14.95 11.84
C GLU A 244 -0.72 13.93 12.98
N LEU A 245 -1.22 12.73 12.67
CA LEU A 245 -1.32 11.64 13.64
C LEU A 245 0.07 11.18 14.13
N LEU A 246 1.03 10.98 13.24
CA LEU A 246 2.40 10.57 13.61
C LEU A 246 3.10 11.60 14.50
N ILE A 247 2.84 12.90 14.30
CA ILE A 247 3.31 13.95 15.22
C ILE A 247 2.60 13.85 16.56
N ALA A 248 1.27 13.78 16.56
CA ALA A 248 0.47 13.73 17.78
C ALA A 248 0.83 12.52 18.67
N LYS A 249 1.23 11.40 18.05
CA LYS A 249 1.69 10.18 18.72
C LYS A 249 3.19 10.17 19.06
N GLY A 250 3.96 11.19 18.65
CA GLY A 250 5.37 11.34 18.99
C GLY A 250 6.37 10.54 18.13
N PHE A 251 5.92 9.95 17.01
CA PHE A 251 6.77 9.25 16.05
C PHE A 251 7.56 10.20 15.16
N ILE A 252 7.00 11.37 14.88
CA ILE A 252 7.65 12.43 14.10
C ILE A 252 7.86 13.66 14.99
N LYS A 253 9.06 14.23 14.88
CA LYS A 253 9.33 15.58 15.36
C LYS A 253 9.43 16.49 14.13
N PRO A 254 8.50 17.44 13.93
CA PRO A 254 8.49 18.29 12.75
C PRO A 254 9.83 18.99 12.54
N ALA A 255 10.36 18.95 11.32
CA ALA A 255 11.51 19.76 10.94
C ALA A 255 11.20 21.26 11.03
N LYS A 256 12.19 22.07 11.42
CA LYS A 256 12.06 23.54 11.40
C LYS A 256 11.93 24.09 9.97
N SER A 257 12.51 23.40 9.00
CA SER A 257 12.46 23.71 7.58
C SER A 257 12.57 22.42 6.77
N VAL A 258 11.65 22.19 5.85
CA VAL A 258 11.69 21.05 4.93
C VAL A 258 12.66 21.37 3.81
N SER A 259 13.69 20.52 3.63
CA SER A 259 14.58 20.63 2.47
C SER A 259 13.97 19.85 1.32
N MET A 260 13.63 20.57 0.24
CA MET A 260 13.11 20.00 -1.00
C MET A 260 14.22 19.46 -1.91
N ALA A 261 15.49 19.66 -1.55
CA ALA A 261 16.61 19.28 -2.40
C ALA A 261 16.74 17.74 -2.44
N ASN A 262 16.81 17.20 -3.66
CA ASN A 262 17.05 15.77 -3.95
C ASN A 262 15.93 14.79 -3.55
N VAL A 263 14.69 15.26 -3.33
CA VAL A 263 13.53 14.36 -3.14
C VAL A 263 12.67 14.36 -4.41
N GLU A 264 12.46 13.19 -4.98
CA GLU A 264 11.61 12.99 -6.14
C GLU A 264 10.16 13.41 -5.82
N ARG A 265 9.54 14.20 -6.72
CA ARG A 265 8.14 14.59 -6.59
C ARG A 265 7.24 13.43 -7.01
N SER A 266 6.80 12.65 -6.04
CA SER A 266 5.88 11.54 -6.25
C SER A 266 4.81 11.48 -5.16
N LEU A 267 3.65 10.92 -5.50
CA LEU A 267 2.58 10.58 -4.56
C LEU A 267 2.71 9.15 -4.01
N ARG A 268 3.87 8.50 -4.18
CA ARG A 268 4.23 7.27 -3.45
C ARG A 268 4.13 7.46 -1.95
N PHE A 269 3.63 6.47 -1.23
CA PHE A 269 3.47 6.55 0.21
C PHE A 269 4.77 6.33 0.97
N VAL A 270 5.61 5.42 0.50
CA VAL A 270 6.94 5.15 1.03
C VAL A 270 8.02 5.70 0.13
N SER A 271 9.11 6.13 0.75
CA SER A 271 10.29 6.57 0.02
C SER A 271 10.81 5.44 -0.90
N PRO A 272 11.21 5.74 -2.16
CA PRO A 272 11.85 4.77 -3.05
C PRO A 272 13.11 4.12 -2.48
N GLU A 273 13.69 4.68 -1.41
CA GLU A 273 14.86 4.10 -0.75
C GLU A 273 14.51 2.95 0.22
N LEU A 274 13.22 2.64 0.41
CA LEU A 274 12.75 1.56 1.29
C LEU A 274 12.43 0.25 0.55
N LEU A 275 11.97 0.33 -0.70
CA LEU A 275 11.45 -0.79 -1.51
C LEU A 275 12.07 -0.82 -2.90
#